data_AF-A0A8S2DAP1-F1
#
_entry.id   AF-A0A8S2DAP1-F1
#
_cell.length_a   1.000
_cell.length_b   1.000
_cell.length_c   1.000
_cell.angle_alpha   90.00
_cell.angle_beta   90.00
_cell.angle_gamma   90.00
#
_symmetry.space_group_name_H-M   'P 1'
#
loop_
_entity.id
_entity.type
_entity.pdbx_description
1 polymer ?
#
loop_
_entity_poly.entity_id
_entity_poly.type
_entity_poly.pdbx_seq_one_letter_code
_entity_poly.pdbx_strand_id
1 'polypeptide(L)'
;MPGFELRIFEPFYHVLPSDLLILNQIQLGQVSGLAACVKNPNRLIVFHRGSREWTSESFPDGKNFDKDKFGVIEENTILTVNTKNGEIINQWGNETFSMPHGLSIDKNGNLWLTDVAMHQIFKYDTSNPRQLVLTLGESFVPGWDESHFCKPTDVAVSDDGQYVYVADGYCNGRIIKFDSNGKYLTEYKMPANQRTFRQLLPHSLALIESLDILCVADRENGRIVCFDAGLDSQSDEGQIQSIIKHQTMKTVYAIAYDQNNERLYAVSGGSLGKKALGYTFSVDPESFGLLLTIWKPVENFGEPHDVVVNINSLQVFVGEIRPNQNPLSLLSNSDSQIKDVQKVNPYSKLVKLFAATSAQSEGKIIQYMKRMFTSVTSGHTKIIILSYLEAWYTTSGRDLAQSIVELRMPLLKKILSDKVDEELRAIHAIQMYVTGSFYQSNHVFHGCPHVSDLLFQMFYDHGCIRREVFLHWRDHPNQNELPEHSLVVENTKQFFNNINVDFKQS
;
A
#
# COMPACT_ATOMS: atom_id res chain seq x y z
N MET A 1 10.07 -35.62 -9.63
CA MET A 1 10.70 -34.41 -10.21
C MET A 1 11.83 -33.99 -9.28
N PRO A 2 13.01 -33.60 -9.78
CA PRO A 2 14.12 -33.16 -8.94
C PRO A 2 13.75 -31.88 -8.19
N GLY A 3 14.26 -31.75 -6.96
CA GLY A 3 13.92 -30.68 -6.02
C GLY A 3 14.19 -29.28 -6.56
N PHE A 4 13.18 -28.43 -6.44
CA PHE A 4 13.37 -26.98 -6.46
C PHE A 4 14.04 -26.58 -5.14
N GLU A 5 15.36 -26.41 -5.16
CA GLU A 5 16.03 -25.60 -4.14
C GLU A 5 15.52 -24.16 -4.28
N LEU A 6 14.80 -23.69 -3.25
CA LEU A 6 14.58 -22.27 -3.01
C LEU A 6 15.96 -21.62 -2.80
N ARG A 7 16.55 -21.10 -3.88
CA ARG A 7 17.68 -20.17 -3.77
C ARG A 7 17.17 -18.94 -3.01
N ILE A 8 17.59 -18.82 -1.76
CA ILE A 8 17.49 -17.59 -0.98
C ILE A 8 18.34 -16.57 -1.72
N PHE A 9 17.68 -15.69 -2.49
CA PHE A 9 18.37 -14.59 -3.15
C PHE A 9 18.87 -13.63 -2.05
N GLU A 10 20.17 -13.37 -2.03
CA GLU A 10 20.73 -12.30 -1.20
C GLU A 10 20.10 -10.96 -1.61
N PRO A 11 19.74 -10.08 -0.65
CA PRO A 11 19.15 -8.78 -0.98
C PRO A 11 20.13 -7.98 -1.84
N PHE A 12 19.67 -7.55 -3.03
CA PHE A 12 20.46 -6.72 -3.92
C PHE A 12 20.73 -5.37 -3.24
N TYR A 13 22.01 -5.04 -3.07
CA TYR A 13 22.48 -3.73 -2.62
C TYR A 13 22.50 -2.78 -3.82
N HIS A 14 21.57 -1.82 -3.87
CA HIS A 14 21.54 -0.81 -4.92
C HIS A 14 22.16 0.50 -4.44
N VAL A 15 23.13 1.00 -5.20
CA VAL A 15 23.50 2.42 -5.16
C VAL A 15 22.63 3.11 -6.18
N LEU A 16 21.67 3.90 -5.72
CA LEU A 16 20.76 4.60 -6.62
C LEU A 16 21.43 5.90 -7.10
N PRO A 17 21.35 6.23 -8.40
CA PRO A 17 21.68 7.57 -8.86
C PRO A 17 20.85 8.57 -8.06
N SER A 18 21.51 9.40 -7.28
CA SER A 18 20.85 10.49 -6.58
C SER A 18 20.90 11.71 -7.47
N ASP A 19 19.80 12.02 -8.14
CA ASP A 19 19.59 13.38 -8.62
C ASP A 19 19.39 14.23 -7.37
N LEU A 20 20.39 15.01 -6.97
CA LEU A 20 20.25 15.92 -5.85
C LEU A 20 19.14 16.92 -6.20
N LEU A 21 18.04 16.90 -5.45
CA LEU A 21 17.04 17.96 -5.55
C LEU A 21 17.63 19.19 -4.86
N ILE A 22 18.41 19.97 -5.62
CA ILE A 22 18.97 21.22 -5.14
C ILE A 22 17.82 22.21 -5.09
N LEU A 23 17.42 22.60 -3.88
CA LEU A 23 16.48 23.70 -3.73
C LEU A 23 17.20 24.99 -4.11
N ASN A 24 16.67 25.66 -5.13
CA ASN A 24 17.21 26.95 -5.51
C ASN A 24 16.94 27.94 -4.36
N GLN A 25 17.98 28.65 -3.93
CA GLN A 25 17.89 29.91 -3.17
C GLN A 25 17.57 29.83 -1.65
N ILE A 26 17.44 28.64 -1.04
CA ILE A 26 17.27 28.52 0.43
C ILE A 26 18.22 27.49 1.03
N GLN A 27 18.94 27.88 2.09
CA GLN A 27 19.65 26.93 2.94
C GLN A 27 18.65 26.30 3.92
N LEU A 28 18.22 25.09 3.61
CA LEU A 28 17.39 24.30 4.52
C LEU A 28 18.23 23.84 5.71
N GLY A 29 17.73 24.03 6.93
CA GLY A 29 18.25 23.36 8.12
C GLY A 29 17.79 21.90 8.20
N GLN A 30 17.41 21.47 9.41
CA GLN A 30 17.01 20.07 9.62
C GLN A 30 15.64 19.79 8.97
N VAL A 31 15.60 18.91 7.95
CA VAL A 31 14.34 18.45 7.35
C VAL A 31 13.77 17.33 8.20
N SER A 32 12.67 17.62 8.89
CA SER A 32 12.08 16.70 9.85
C SER A 32 10.94 15.86 9.26
N GLY A 33 10.22 16.40 8.27
CA GLY A 33 9.06 15.73 7.68
C GLY A 33 8.88 16.03 6.19
N LEU A 34 8.31 15.09 5.46
CA LEU A 34 8.06 15.14 4.03
C LEU A 34 6.66 14.59 3.69
N ALA A 35 5.97 15.22 2.74
CA ALA A 35 4.76 14.66 2.16
C ALA A 35 4.73 14.82 0.64
N ALA A 36 4.50 13.71 -0.08
CA ALA A 36 4.31 13.73 -1.52
C ALA A 36 2.84 14.01 -1.85
N CYS A 37 2.59 14.97 -2.74
CA CYS A 37 1.22 15.32 -3.11
C CYS A 37 0.64 14.27 -4.09
N VAL A 38 -0.34 13.49 -3.63
CA VAL A 38 -1.02 12.48 -4.48
C VAL A 38 -1.69 13.12 -5.70
N LYS A 39 -2.32 14.28 -5.53
CA LYS A 39 -3.03 15.01 -6.61
C LYS A 39 -2.08 15.67 -7.61
N ASN A 40 -0.84 15.97 -7.22
CA ASN A 40 0.15 16.58 -8.10
C ASN A 40 1.53 15.97 -7.85
N PRO A 41 1.96 14.98 -8.64
CA PRO A 41 3.22 14.27 -8.42
C PRO A 41 4.46 15.14 -8.62
N ASN A 42 4.32 16.37 -9.13
CA ASN A 42 5.45 17.29 -9.23
C ASN A 42 5.61 18.15 -7.97
N ARG A 43 4.84 17.90 -6.90
CA ARG A 43 4.90 18.68 -5.66
C ARG A 43 5.30 17.82 -4.47
N LEU A 44 6.35 18.25 -3.79
CA LEU A 44 6.78 17.74 -2.49
C LEU A 44 6.54 18.83 -1.45
N ILE A 45 6.00 18.45 -0.30
CA ILE A 45 5.88 19.34 0.85
C ILE A 45 6.98 18.96 1.83
N VAL A 46 7.69 19.97 2.33
CA VAL A 46 8.84 19.82 3.21
C VAL A 46 8.54 20.56 4.50
N PHE A 47 8.72 19.89 5.65
CA PHE A 47 8.67 20.50 6.97
C PHE A 47 10.08 20.51 7.58
N HIS A 48 10.57 21.69 7.91
CA HIS A 48 11.94 21.89 8.38
C HIS A 48 12.01 22.86 9.56
N ARG A 49 13.15 22.84 10.25
CA ARG A 49 13.36 23.59 11.50
C ARG A 49 13.92 25.00 11.30
N GLY A 50 13.85 25.58 10.09
CA GLY A 50 14.57 26.82 9.78
C GLY A 50 16.07 26.70 10.12
N SER A 51 16.64 27.72 10.78
CA SER A 51 17.99 27.68 11.34
C SER A 51 18.13 26.91 12.66
N ARG A 52 17.05 26.33 13.20
CA ARG A 52 17.03 25.68 14.50
C ARG A 52 17.57 24.25 14.43
N GLU A 53 18.39 23.91 15.42
CA GLU A 53 18.85 22.55 15.65
C GLU A 53 18.28 22.02 16.95
N TRP A 54 17.87 20.74 16.94
CA TRP A 54 17.57 20.03 18.19
C TRP A 54 18.87 19.64 18.88
N THR A 55 19.12 20.24 20.04
CA THR A 55 20.26 19.93 20.91
C THR A 55 19.80 19.45 22.28
N SER A 56 20.75 19.05 23.13
CA SER A 56 20.44 18.74 24.55
C SER A 56 19.90 19.95 25.32
N GLU A 57 20.19 21.17 24.86
CA GLU A 57 19.70 22.40 25.50
C GLU A 57 18.23 22.68 25.17
N SER A 58 17.71 22.15 24.05
CA SER A 58 16.30 22.33 23.67
C SER A 58 15.34 21.75 24.71
N PHE A 59 15.76 20.66 25.39
CA PHE A 59 14.97 19.97 26.41
C PHE A 59 15.86 19.63 27.62
N PRO A 60 16.15 20.60 28.51
CA PRO A 60 17.15 20.42 29.57
C PRO A 60 16.79 19.31 30.57
N ASP A 61 15.50 19.03 30.77
CA ASP A 61 15.00 17.94 31.61
C ASP A 61 14.52 16.71 30.82
N GLY A 62 14.78 16.70 29.51
CA GLY A 62 14.40 15.63 28.59
C GLY A 62 12.94 15.67 28.11
N LYS A 63 12.06 16.52 28.67
CA LYS A 63 10.64 16.59 28.29
C LYS A 63 10.19 18.01 27.92
N ASN A 64 10.44 18.98 28.79
CA ASN A 64 9.98 20.35 28.64
C ASN A 64 10.93 21.15 27.74
N PHE A 65 10.35 21.88 26.80
CA PHE A 65 11.10 22.75 25.89
C PHE A 65 11.52 24.04 26.59
N ASP A 66 12.76 24.48 26.42
CA ASP A 66 13.23 25.79 26.92
C ASP A 66 12.70 26.93 26.02
N LYS A 67 11.39 27.19 26.13
CA LYS A 67 10.69 28.17 25.31
C LYS A 67 11.18 29.61 25.54
N ASP A 68 11.70 29.92 26.72
CA ASP A 68 12.19 31.26 27.05
C ASP A 68 13.51 31.54 26.31
N LYS A 69 14.33 30.50 26.10
CA LYS A 69 15.56 30.59 25.31
C LYS A 69 15.32 30.54 23.80
N PHE A 70 14.44 29.66 23.33
CA PHE A 70 14.34 29.35 21.90
C PHE A 70 13.11 29.93 21.20
N GLY A 71 11.98 30.13 21.89
CA GLY A 71 10.74 30.63 21.30
C GLY A 71 10.19 29.79 20.12
N VAL A 72 9.40 30.43 19.26
CA VAL A 72 8.94 29.89 17.97
C VAL A 72 9.99 30.14 16.87
N ILE A 73 9.87 29.46 15.73
CA ILE A 73 10.73 29.68 14.55
C ILE A 73 10.16 30.87 13.78
N GLU A 74 10.95 31.94 13.60
CA GLU A 74 10.54 33.14 12.86
C GLU A 74 10.49 32.93 11.34
N GLU A 75 11.24 31.95 10.82
CA GLU A 75 11.29 31.61 9.41
C GLU A 75 10.09 30.76 8.97
N ASN A 76 9.78 30.76 7.67
CA ASN A 76 8.85 29.78 7.11
C ASN A 76 9.42 28.37 7.34
N THR A 77 8.56 27.46 7.80
CA THR A 77 8.93 26.08 8.17
C THR A 77 8.36 25.05 7.21
N ILE A 78 7.36 25.41 6.41
CA ILE A 78 6.69 24.53 5.45
C ILE A 78 6.92 25.06 4.05
N LEU A 79 7.54 24.25 3.20
CA LEU A 79 7.77 24.57 1.79
C LEU A 79 6.98 23.63 0.89
N THR A 80 6.44 24.15 -0.20
CA THR A 80 5.99 23.34 -1.34
C THR A 80 7.01 23.49 -2.46
N VAL A 81 7.63 22.39 -2.87
CA VAL A 81 8.72 22.34 -3.83
C VAL A 81 8.28 21.63 -5.10
N ASN A 82 8.68 22.16 -6.25
CA ASN A 82 8.57 21.49 -7.53
C ASN A 82 9.68 20.44 -7.67
N THR A 83 9.30 19.17 -7.73
CA THR A 83 10.25 18.05 -7.73
C THR A 83 11.07 17.91 -9.01
N LYS A 84 10.71 18.62 -10.09
CA LYS A 84 11.43 18.57 -11.38
C LYS A 84 12.60 19.53 -11.46
N ASN A 85 12.51 20.68 -10.79
CA ASN A 85 13.48 21.77 -10.92
C ASN A 85 13.94 22.37 -9.58
N GLY A 86 13.43 21.88 -8.45
CA GLY A 86 13.77 22.37 -7.11
C GLY A 86 13.21 23.76 -6.78
N GLU A 87 12.28 24.28 -7.59
CA GLU A 87 11.68 25.59 -7.37
C GLU A 87 10.71 25.58 -6.18
N ILE A 88 10.78 26.62 -5.34
CA ILE A 88 9.86 26.80 -4.23
C ILE A 88 8.59 27.47 -4.75
N ILE A 89 7.49 26.71 -4.72
CA ILE A 89 6.18 27.16 -5.19
C ILE A 89 5.48 28.02 -4.13
N ASN A 90 5.62 27.65 -2.85
CA ASN A 90 5.01 28.37 -1.73
C ASN A 90 5.77 28.04 -0.42
N GLN A 91 5.76 28.98 0.52
CA GLN A 91 6.36 28.86 1.85
C GLN A 91 5.48 29.54 2.91
N TRP A 92 5.36 28.93 4.08
CA TRP A 92 4.56 29.45 5.20
C TRP A 92 4.94 28.77 6.52
N GLY A 93 4.22 29.05 7.60
CA GLY A 93 4.44 28.44 8.92
C GLY A 93 5.45 29.18 9.79
N ASN A 94 5.78 30.43 9.44
CA ASN A 94 6.54 31.33 10.28
C ASN A 94 5.81 31.64 11.59
N GLU A 95 6.57 31.81 12.67
CA GLU A 95 6.09 32.14 14.02
C GLU A 95 5.04 31.15 14.57
N THR A 96 4.95 29.95 14.00
CA THR A 96 3.90 28.97 14.31
C THR A 96 4.42 27.76 15.09
N PHE A 97 5.61 27.26 14.73
CA PHE A 97 6.17 26.02 15.27
C PHE A 97 7.45 26.30 16.07
N SER A 98 7.72 25.50 17.10
CA SER A 98 8.92 25.61 17.93
C SER A 98 9.94 24.52 17.64
N MET A 99 9.50 23.29 17.36
CA MET A 99 10.38 22.19 16.99
C MET A 99 9.62 21.19 16.08
N PRO A 100 9.54 21.49 14.78
CA PRO A 100 8.98 20.61 13.75
C PRO A 100 9.48 19.15 13.83
N HIS A 101 8.56 18.21 13.66
CA HIS A 101 8.86 16.79 13.52
C HIS A 101 8.17 16.17 12.30
N GLY A 102 7.05 15.47 12.47
CA GLY A 102 6.35 14.74 11.42
C GLY A 102 5.48 15.64 10.55
N LEU A 103 5.32 15.22 9.29
CA LEU A 103 4.44 15.81 8.30
C LEU A 103 3.81 14.68 7.49
N SER A 104 2.48 14.65 7.42
CA SER A 104 1.75 13.77 6.50
C SER A 104 0.61 14.52 5.81
N ILE A 105 0.07 13.92 4.75
CA ILE A 105 -1.05 14.47 3.98
C ILE A 105 -2.16 13.42 3.88
N ASP A 106 -3.38 13.79 4.24
CA ASP A 106 -4.54 12.90 4.07
C ASP A 106 -5.08 12.93 2.63
N LYS A 107 -5.98 12.00 2.28
CA LYS A 107 -6.56 11.92 0.93
C LYS A 107 -7.33 13.17 0.51
N ASN A 108 -7.85 13.95 1.47
CA ASN A 108 -8.53 15.21 1.19
C ASN A 108 -7.54 16.32 0.84
N GLY A 109 -6.30 16.19 1.30
CA GLY A 109 -5.21 17.13 1.09
C GLY A 109 -4.91 17.99 2.31
N ASN A 110 -5.45 17.65 3.48
CA ASN A 110 -5.09 18.34 4.72
C ASN A 110 -3.70 17.88 5.16
N LEU A 111 -2.90 18.80 5.69
CA LEU A 111 -1.63 18.47 6.31
C LEU A 111 -1.83 18.18 7.78
N TRP A 112 -1.16 17.13 8.24
CA TRP A 112 -1.04 16.77 9.63
C TRP A 112 0.41 16.94 10.04
N LEU A 113 0.64 17.75 11.07
CA LEU A 113 1.97 18.21 11.49
C LEU A 113 2.14 17.92 12.97
N THR A 114 3.32 17.47 13.39
CA THR A 114 3.65 17.32 14.81
C THR A 114 4.75 18.28 15.23
N ASP A 115 4.60 18.87 16.40
CA ASP A 115 5.63 19.70 17.04
C ASP A 115 6.02 19.08 18.39
N VAL A 116 7.27 18.66 18.50
CA VAL A 116 7.74 17.97 19.70
C VAL A 116 7.94 18.91 20.88
N ALA A 117 8.22 20.20 20.64
CA ALA A 117 8.41 21.19 21.70
C ALA A 117 7.08 21.61 22.29
N MET A 118 6.08 21.80 21.42
CA MET A 118 4.73 22.14 21.84
C MET A 118 3.95 20.93 22.34
N HIS A 119 4.42 19.70 22.09
CA HIS A 119 3.67 18.47 22.40
C HIS A 119 2.29 18.42 21.72
N GLN A 120 2.22 18.95 20.50
CA GLN A 120 0.96 19.16 19.79
C GLN A 120 0.98 18.58 18.38
N ILE A 121 -0.23 18.33 17.88
CA ILE A 121 -0.51 17.95 16.50
C ILE A 121 -1.44 19.00 15.91
N PHE A 122 -1.20 19.37 14.66
CA PHE A 122 -1.98 20.36 13.93
C PHE A 122 -2.50 19.78 12.62
N LYS A 123 -3.78 20.02 12.33
CA LYS A 123 -4.40 19.75 11.04
C LYS A 123 -4.66 21.05 10.31
N TYR A 124 -4.06 21.21 9.14
CA TYR A 124 -4.32 22.35 8.25
C TYR A 124 -5.06 21.89 7.00
N ASP A 125 -6.20 22.51 6.72
CA ASP A 125 -6.77 22.46 5.37
C ASP A 125 -5.89 23.31 4.45
N THR A 126 -5.47 22.71 3.33
CA THR A 126 -4.64 23.38 2.31
C THR A 126 -5.45 23.97 1.16
N SER A 127 -6.78 23.86 1.22
CA SER A 127 -7.69 24.68 0.42
C SER A 127 -7.46 26.17 0.72
N ASN A 128 -7.84 27.05 -0.21
CA ASN A 128 -7.51 28.48 -0.12
C ASN A 128 -8.71 29.25 0.48
N PRO A 129 -8.57 29.98 1.60
CA PRO A 129 -7.35 30.19 2.41
C PRO A 129 -7.03 29.01 3.33
N ARG A 130 -5.73 28.76 3.53
CA ARG A 130 -5.24 27.71 4.45
C ARG A 130 -5.81 27.97 5.84
N GLN A 131 -6.41 26.95 6.44
CA GLN A 131 -7.10 27.09 7.72
C GLN A 131 -6.59 26.02 8.70
N LEU A 132 -6.27 26.44 9.92
CA LEU A 132 -6.08 25.52 11.03
C LEU A 132 -7.46 24.93 11.39
N VAL A 133 -7.60 23.62 11.24
CA VAL A 133 -8.87 22.90 11.44
C VAL A 133 -8.94 22.25 12.82
N LEU A 134 -7.81 21.72 13.28
CA LEU A 134 -7.75 20.97 14.54
C LEU A 134 -6.36 21.14 15.16
N THR A 135 -6.35 21.28 16.49
CA THR A 135 -5.16 21.15 17.33
C THR A 135 -5.43 20.10 18.39
N LEU A 136 -4.50 19.16 18.55
CA LEU A 136 -4.51 18.15 19.61
C LEU A 136 -3.30 18.38 20.51
N GLY A 137 -3.48 18.16 21.82
CA GLY A 137 -2.45 18.43 22.82
C GLY A 137 -2.57 19.82 23.42
N GLU A 138 -1.95 20.00 24.58
CA GLU A 138 -1.81 21.30 25.25
C GLU A 138 -0.42 21.87 24.98
N SER A 139 -0.36 23.14 24.57
CA SER A 139 0.87 23.77 24.09
C SER A 139 1.94 23.82 25.17
N PHE A 140 3.08 23.19 24.89
CA PHE A 140 4.25 23.06 25.78
C PHE A 140 3.98 22.25 27.05
N VAL A 141 2.88 21.49 27.14
CA VAL A 141 2.54 20.67 28.30
C VAL A 141 2.63 19.18 27.94
N PRO A 142 3.70 18.47 28.38
CA PRO A 142 3.80 17.05 28.14
C PRO A 142 2.89 16.25 29.06
N GLY A 143 2.33 15.14 28.57
CA GLY A 143 1.51 14.24 29.38
C GLY A 143 1.29 12.86 28.77
N TRP A 144 0.51 12.04 29.47
CA TRP A 144 0.20 10.65 29.10
C TRP A 144 -1.30 10.33 29.34
N ASP A 145 -2.17 11.33 29.38
CA ASP A 145 -3.62 11.08 29.36
C ASP A 145 -4.16 11.07 27.92
N GLU A 146 -5.48 11.12 27.76
CA GLU A 146 -6.15 11.09 26.46
C GLU A 146 -6.02 12.40 25.66
N SER A 147 -5.65 13.49 26.33
CA SER A 147 -5.61 14.85 25.76
C SER A 147 -4.19 15.42 25.59
N HIS A 148 -3.19 14.81 26.23
CA HIS A 148 -1.80 15.24 26.17
C HIS A 148 -0.90 14.26 25.42
N PHE A 149 0.17 14.80 24.83
CA PHE A 149 1.24 14.02 24.20
C PHE A 149 2.56 14.28 24.91
N CYS A 150 3.56 13.45 24.66
CA CYS A 150 4.92 13.69 25.09
C CYS A 150 5.85 13.52 23.90
N LYS A 151 6.07 14.65 23.20
CA LYS A 151 6.85 14.75 21.96
C LYS A 151 6.32 13.80 20.88
N PRO A 152 5.12 14.07 20.34
CA PRO A 152 4.54 13.27 19.27
C PRO A 152 5.39 13.35 18.01
N THR A 153 5.46 12.26 17.26
CA THR A 153 6.44 12.08 16.19
C THR A 153 5.81 12.05 14.81
N ASP A 154 4.68 11.38 14.63
CA ASP A 154 4.09 11.22 13.29
C ASP A 154 2.57 10.98 13.34
N VAL A 155 1.90 11.16 12.21
CA VAL A 155 0.45 11.00 12.04
C VAL A 155 0.13 10.20 10.78
N ALA A 156 -0.70 9.16 10.90
CA ALA A 156 -1.32 8.48 9.76
C ALA A 156 -2.85 8.65 9.82
N VAL A 157 -3.50 8.79 8.68
CA VAL A 157 -4.95 9.05 8.58
C VAL A 157 -5.56 8.08 7.59
N SER A 158 -6.72 7.53 7.92
CA SER A 158 -7.45 6.65 7.01
C SER A 158 -7.94 7.41 5.76
N ASP A 159 -8.15 6.69 4.65
CA ASP A 159 -8.48 7.26 3.34
C ASP A 159 -9.83 7.98 3.37
N ASP A 160 -10.76 7.47 4.18
CA ASP A 160 -12.07 8.07 4.46
C ASP A 160 -12.01 9.23 5.48
N GLY A 161 -10.83 9.49 6.05
CA GLY A 161 -10.55 10.52 7.04
C GLY A 161 -11.17 10.26 8.42
N GLN A 162 -11.78 9.10 8.66
CA GLN A 162 -12.50 8.80 9.90
C GLN A 162 -11.58 8.51 11.08
N TYR A 163 -10.42 7.92 10.84
CA TYR A 163 -9.48 7.51 11.87
C TYR A 163 -8.12 8.19 11.69
N VAL A 164 -7.59 8.68 12.81
CA VAL A 164 -6.31 9.37 12.88
C VAL A 164 -5.44 8.66 13.92
N TYR A 165 -4.26 8.21 13.51
CA TYR A 165 -3.29 7.51 14.35
C TYR A 165 -2.12 8.44 14.62
N VAL A 166 -1.76 8.62 15.88
CA VAL A 166 -0.66 9.48 16.32
C VAL A 166 0.41 8.64 17.02
N ALA A 167 1.65 8.75 16.56
CA ALA A 167 2.81 8.20 17.25
C ALA A 167 3.25 9.14 18.36
N ASP A 168 3.15 8.69 19.61
CA ASP A 168 3.47 9.48 20.81
C ASP A 168 4.69 8.86 21.51
N GLY A 169 5.89 9.36 21.17
CA GLY A 169 7.05 8.46 21.07
C GLY A 169 8.39 8.82 21.70
N TYR A 170 8.79 10.09 21.89
CA TYR A 170 10.13 10.35 22.48
C TYR A 170 10.16 10.23 24.00
N CYS A 171 9.04 10.54 24.68
CA CYS A 171 8.92 10.36 26.12
C CYS A 171 7.68 9.58 26.56
N ASN A 172 6.87 9.14 25.59
CA ASN A 172 5.85 8.11 25.74
C ASN A 172 6.23 6.89 24.88
N GLY A 173 5.33 5.92 24.77
CA GLY A 173 5.55 4.71 23.96
C GLY A 173 4.23 4.06 23.61
N ARG A 174 3.38 4.81 22.91
CA ARG A 174 2.04 4.44 22.49
C ARG A 174 1.70 4.99 21.11
N ILE A 175 0.77 4.34 20.43
CA ILE A 175 0.04 4.92 19.30
C ILE A 175 -1.34 5.30 19.81
N ILE A 176 -1.83 6.49 19.53
CA ILE A 176 -3.19 6.89 19.90
C ILE A 176 -4.05 6.94 18.65
N LYS A 177 -5.27 6.40 18.73
CA LYS A 177 -6.28 6.49 17.69
C LYS A 177 -7.34 7.50 18.09
N PHE A 178 -7.61 8.43 17.19
CA PHE A 178 -8.66 9.45 17.29
C PHE A 178 -9.68 9.27 16.17
N ASP A 179 -10.87 9.82 16.37
CA ASP A 179 -11.79 10.06 15.25
C ASP A 179 -11.41 11.31 14.44
N SER A 180 -12.14 11.55 13.36
CA SER A 180 -11.95 12.70 12.46
C SER A 180 -12.08 14.08 13.13
N ASN A 181 -12.73 14.16 14.29
CA ASN A 181 -12.92 15.38 15.08
C ASN A 181 -11.89 15.53 16.20
N GLY A 182 -10.96 14.58 16.34
CA GLY A 182 -9.95 14.61 17.39
C GLY A 182 -10.41 14.04 18.73
N LYS A 183 -11.52 13.30 18.78
CA LYS A 183 -11.93 12.60 19.99
C LYS A 183 -11.09 11.34 20.17
N TYR A 184 -10.53 11.15 21.37
CA TYR A 184 -9.81 9.92 21.73
C TYR A 184 -10.73 8.70 21.57
N LEU A 185 -10.22 7.65 20.92
CA LEU A 185 -10.90 6.37 20.78
C LEU A 185 -10.21 5.28 21.59
N THR A 186 -8.92 5.06 21.33
CA THR A 186 -8.13 3.99 21.95
C THR A 186 -6.63 4.24 21.79
N GLU A 187 -5.78 3.37 22.35
CA GLU A 187 -4.34 3.42 22.21
C GLU A 187 -3.71 2.02 22.07
N TYR A 188 -2.65 1.92 21.26
CA TYR A 188 -1.87 0.70 21.06
C TYR A 188 -0.52 0.82 21.75
N LYS A 189 -0.09 -0.26 22.39
CA LYS A 189 1.17 -0.34 23.14
C LYS A 189 1.81 -1.69 22.91
N MET A 190 3.13 -1.76 23.11
CA MET A 190 3.81 -3.06 23.12
C MET A 190 3.33 -3.90 24.33
N PRO A 191 2.76 -5.10 24.12
CA PRO A 191 2.35 -6.00 25.19
C PRO A 191 3.53 -6.34 26.11
N ALA A 192 3.27 -6.45 27.42
CA ALA A 192 4.34 -6.62 28.42
C ALA A 192 5.25 -7.84 28.15
N ASN A 193 4.68 -8.94 27.65
CA ASN A 193 5.38 -10.17 27.29
C ASN A 193 6.18 -10.08 25.98
N GLN A 194 5.95 -9.05 25.15
CA GLN A 194 6.67 -8.81 23.90
C GLN A 194 7.61 -7.59 23.99
N ARG A 195 7.73 -6.99 25.17
CA ARG A 195 8.75 -5.98 25.46
C ARG A 195 10.13 -6.65 25.44
N THR A 196 11.04 -6.09 24.66
CA THR A 196 12.47 -6.28 24.90
C THR A 196 12.86 -5.45 26.13
N PHE A 197 14.15 -5.35 26.45
CA PHE A 197 14.64 -4.43 27.50
C PHE A 197 14.21 -2.95 27.31
N ARG A 198 13.61 -2.57 26.17
CA ARG A 198 13.14 -1.21 25.86
C ARG A 198 11.66 -1.22 25.43
N GLN A 199 10.92 -0.19 25.83
CA GLN A 199 9.54 0.07 25.36
C GLN A 199 9.52 0.39 23.86
N LEU A 200 8.34 0.29 23.22
CA LEU A 200 8.08 0.83 21.89
C LEU A 200 8.44 2.33 21.87
N LEU A 201 9.25 2.74 20.91
CA LEU A 201 9.57 4.15 20.64
C LEU A 201 9.06 4.50 19.24
N PRO A 202 7.74 4.76 19.10
CA PRO A 202 7.12 4.99 17.81
C PRO A 202 7.60 6.32 17.22
N HIS A 203 8.18 6.27 16.02
CA HIS A 203 8.75 7.46 15.39
C HIS A 203 8.13 7.81 14.04
N SER A 204 7.62 6.83 13.31
CA SER A 204 6.97 7.00 12.02
C SER A 204 5.90 5.94 11.80
N LEU A 205 4.86 6.29 11.06
CA LEU A 205 3.67 5.48 10.82
C LEU A 205 3.45 5.24 9.33
N ALA A 206 3.00 4.03 8.99
CA ALA A 206 2.50 3.72 7.65
C ALA A 206 1.23 2.87 7.77
N LEU A 207 0.10 3.43 7.31
CA LEU A 207 -1.19 2.74 7.29
C LEU A 207 -1.35 1.98 5.96
N ILE A 208 -1.58 0.67 6.05
CA ILE A 208 -1.80 -0.26 4.95
C ILE A 208 -3.26 -0.70 5.01
N GLU A 209 -4.15 0.17 4.53
CA GLU A 209 -5.60 -0.01 4.70
C GLU A 209 -6.16 -1.26 4.02
N SER A 210 -5.58 -1.65 2.88
CA SER A 210 -5.98 -2.84 2.14
C SER A 210 -5.88 -4.12 2.99
N LEU A 211 -4.99 -4.11 3.99
CA LEU A 211 -4.74 -5.21 4.91
C LEU A 211 -5.22 -4.92 6.34
N ASP A 212 -5.79 -3.75 6.61
CA ASP A 212 -6.10 -3.28 7.97
C ASP A 212 -4.88 -3.33 8.92
N ILE A 213 -3.71 -2.90 8.42
CA ILE A 213 -2.44 -2.94 9.17
C ILE A 213 -1.87 -1.54 9.36
N LEU A 214 -1.47 -1.22 10.59
CA LEU A 214 -0.69 -0.04 10.92
C LEU A 214 0.74 -0.44 11.28
N CYS A 215 1.70 -0.11 10.42
CA CYS A 215 3.11 -0.31 10.70
C CYS A 215 3.73 0.90 11.41
N VAL A 216 4.61 0.62 12.35
CA VAL A 216 5.24 1.59 13.25
C VAL A 216 6.75 1.39 13.24
N ALA A 217 7.50 2.44 12.91
CA ALA A 217 8.95 2.45 13.09
C ALA A 217 9.28 2.53 14.60
N ASP A 218 9.76 1.41 15.17
CA ASP A 218 10.19 1.32 16.57
C ASP A 218 11.68 1.70 16.65
N ARG A 219 11.92 3.02 16.74
CA ARG A 219 13.16 3.66 16.33
C ARG A 219 14.40 3.03 16.94
N GLU A 220 14.52 3.08 18.26
CA GLU A 220 15.73 2.61 18.97
C GLU A 220 15.82 1.08 19.13
N ASN A 221 14.79 0.35 18.70
CA ASN A 221 14.76 -1.12 18.73
C ASN A 221 15.10 -1.75 17.37
N GLY A 222 15.23 -0.93 16.32
CA GLY A 222 15.71 -1.38 15.02
C GLY A 222 14.77 -2.34 14.29
N ARG A 223 13.47 -2.11 14.45
CA ARG A 223 12.42 -2.95 13.87
C ARG A 223 11.23 -2.09 13.47
N ILE A 224 10.36 -2.67 12.66
CA ILE A 224 9.03 -2.14 12.34
C ILE A 224 8.02 -3.09 12.98
N VAL A 225 7.11 -2.56 13.78
CA VAL A 225 6.03 -3.34 14.43
C VAL A 225 4.74 -3.02 13.71
N CYS A 226 4.04 -4.03 13.21
CA CYS A 226 2.81 -3.86 12.46
C CYS A 226 1.64 -4.42 13.27
N PHE A 227 0.67 -3.55 13.56
CA PHE A 227 -0.52 -3.81 14.35
C PHE A 227 -1.75 -3.98 13.46
N ASP A 228 -2.78 -4.67 13.94
CA ASP A 228 -4.14 -4.51 13.41
C ASP A 228 -4.58 -3.05 13.63
N ALA A 229 -4.88 -2.35 12.53
CA ALA A 229 -5.21 -0.93 12.58
C ALA A 229 -6.61 -0.68 13.13
N GLY A 230 -7.53 -1.64 13.00
CA GLY A 230 -8.91 -1.53 13.48
C GLY A 230 -9.79 -0.64 12.62
N LEU A 231 -9.59 -0.68 11.31
CA LEU A 231 -10.45 0.00 10.34
C LEU A 231 -11.79 -0.74 10.18
N ASP A 232 -11.79 -2.07 10.34
CA ASP A 232 -12.99 -2.90 10.27
C ASP A 232 -13.52 -3.32 11.64
N SER A 233 -14.84 -3.45 11.78
CA SER A 233 -15.55 -3.73 13.04
C SER A 233 -15.38 -5.17 13.59
N GLN A 234 -14.46 -5.97 13.06
CA GLN A 234 -14.21 -7.37 13.47
C GLN A 234 -12.73 -7.65 13.83
N SER A 235 -11.90 -6.61 13.93
CA SER A 235 -10.46 -6.77 14.14
C SER A 235 -10.09 -7.03 15.60
N ASP A 236 -9.03 -7.80 15.83
CA ASP A 236 -8.26 -7.81 17.08
C ASP A 236 -7.43 -6.51 17.20
N GLU A 237 -8.11 -5.36 17.21
CA GLU A 237 -7.52 -4.01 17.11
C GLU A 237 -6.35 -3.83 18.09
N GLY A 238 -5.22 -3.33 17.57
CA GLY A 238 -4.01 -3.10 18.35
C GLY A 238 -3.23 -4.36 18.72
N GLN A 239 -3.62 -5.56 18.26
CA GLN A 239 -2.76 -6.74 18.31
C GLN A 239 -1.62 -6.65 17.29
N ILE A 240 -0.51 -7.32 17.58
CA ILE A 240 0.66 -7.34 16.70
C ILE A 240 0.49 -8.45 15.67
N GLN A 241 0.42 -8.06 14.40
CA GLN A 241 0.35 -8.95 13.24
C GLN A 241 1.75 -9.41 12.82
N SER A 242 2.72 -8.50 12.81
CA SER A 242 4.07 -8.81 12.34
C SER A 242 5.13 -7.90 12.94
N ILE A 243 6.38 -8.39 13.00
CA ILE A 243 7.55 -7.61 13.34
C ILE A 243 8.58 -7.80 12.22
N ILE A 244 8.87 -6.72 11.51
CA ILE A 244 9.86 -6.68 10.43
C ILE A 244 11.20 -6.24 11.02
N LYS A 245 12.24 -7.03 10.82
CA LYS A 245 13.59 -6.73 11.29
C LYS A 245 14.63 -7.32 10.35
N HIS A 246 15.72 -6.59 10.16
CA HIS A 246 16.90 -7.07 9.46
C HIS A 246 18.16 -6.85 10.32
N GLN A 247 19.17 -7.70 10.16
CA GLN A 247 20.40 -7.67 10.98
C GLN A 247 21.17 -6.34 10.90
N THR A 248 21.09 -5.64 9.76
CA THR A 248 21.74 -4.35 9.55
C THR A 248 20.89 -3.15 10.01
N MET A 249 19.59 -3.34 10.27
CA MET A 249 18.75 -2.29 10.84
C MET A 249 19.21 -1.96 12.26
N LYS A 250 19.22 -0.66 12.58
CA LYS A 250 19.64 -0.12 13.88
C LYS A 250 18.62 0.86 14.40
N THR A 251 18.70 2.12 13.97
CA THR A 251 17.73 3.14 14.34
C THR A 251 16.80 3.31 13.14
N VAL A 252 15.52 2.94 13.23
CA VAL A 252 14.56 3.11 12.11
C VAL A 252 13.91 4.46 12.27
N TYR A 253 14.23 5.41 11.39
CA TYR A 253 13.70 6.77 11.51
C TYR A 253 12.32 6.85 10.86
N ALA A 254 12.19 6.45 9.61
CA ALA A 254 10.93 6.59 8.90
C ALA A 254 10.61 5.40 8.03
N ILE A 255 9.31 5.24 7.79
CA ILE A 255 8.72 4.23 6.92
C ILE A 255 7.70 4.89 5.99
N ALA A 256 7.58 4.37 4.77
CA ALA A 256 6.60 4.85 3.80
C ALA A 256 5.99 3.70 3.02
N TYR A 257 4.66 3.69 2.91
CA TYR A 257 3.92 2.68 2.16
C TYR A 257 3.62 3.18 0.74
N ASP A 258 3.98 2.35 -0.25
CA ASP A 258 3.58 2.51 -1.64
C ASP A 258 2.44 1.54 -1.97
N GLN A 259 1.22 2.08 -1.94
CA GLN A 259 -0.01 1.33 -2.22
C GLN A 259 -0.08 0.73 -3.63
N ASN A 260 0.57 1.35 -4.62
CA ASN A 260 0.45 0.91 -6.01
C ASN A 260 1.37 -0.29 -6.30
N ASN A 261 2.47 -0.41 -5.56
CA ASN A 261 3.48 -1.44 -5.77
C ASN A 261 3.59 -2.44 -4.61
N GLU A 262 2.72 -2.32 -3.60
CA GLU A 262 2.71 -3.23 -2.44
C GLU A 262 4.09 -3.31 -1.76
N ARG A 263 4.71 -2.14 -1.54
CA ARG A 263 6.06 -2.02 -0.94
C ARG A 263 6.06 -1.11 0.28
N LEU A 264 6.83 -1.50 1.29
CA LEU A 264 7.13 -0.67 2.47
C LEU A 264 8.60 -0.26 2.43
N TYR A 265 8.84 1.04 2.34
CA TYR A 265 10.17 1.63 2.38
C TYR A 265 10.52 1.98 3.81
N ALA A 266 11.79 1.88 4.17
CA ALA A 266 12.28 2.30 5.48
C ALA A 266 13.67 2.91 5.36
N VAL A 267 13.98 3.91 6.19
CA VAL A 267 15.35 4.45 6.33
C VAL A 267 15.86 4.16 7.75
N SER A 268 17.05 3.57 7.82
CA SER A 268 17.65 3.17 9.10
C SER A 268 19.16 3.40 9.17
N GLY A 269 19.65 3.91 10.31
CA GLY A 269 21.08 4.03 10.62
C GLY A 269 21.41 5.27 11.42
N GLY A 270 22.55 5.94 11.19
CA GLY A 270 22.78 7.31 11.67
C GLY A 270 23.29 7.51 13.11
N SER A 271 23.42 6.45 13.94
CA SER A 271 23.98 6.58 15.30
C SER A 271 25.36 5.92 15.44
N LEU A 272 26.32 6.66 16.00
CA LEU A 272 27.67 6.21 16.41
C LEU A 272 28.47 5.50 15.30
N GLY A 273 28.82 6.22 14.22
CA GLY A 273 29.78 5.76 13.21
C GLY A 273 29.27 4.68 12.24
N LYS A 274 27.96 4.42 12.21
CA LYS A 274 27.33 3.42 11.33
C LYS A 274 26.61 4.08 10.16
N LYS A 275 26.86 3.56 8.95
CA LYS A 275 26.25 4.06 7.70
C LYS A 275 24.73 3.86 7.73
N ALA A 276 24.00 4.93 7.39
CA ALA A 276 22.57 4.82 7.16
C ALA A 276 22.26 4.23 5.78
N LEU A 277 21.16 3.48 5.72
CA LEU A 277 20.71 2.70 4.57
C LEU A 277 19.18 2.80 4.47
N GLY A 278 18.69 2.72 3.24
CA GLY A 278 17.30 2.48 2.93
C GLY A 278 17.04 0.98 2.74
N TYR A 279 15.81 0.59 3.00
CA TYR A 279 15.31 -0.79 2.90
C TYR A 279 13.97 -0.76 2.19
N THR A 280 13.68 -1.79 1.42
CA THR A 280 12.34 -2.00 0.84
C THR A 280 11.90 -3.40 1.20
N PHE A 281 10.70 -3.51 1.77
CA PHE A 281 10.06 -4.75 2.15
C PHE A 281 8.81 -4.98 1.31
N SER A 282 8.46 -6.24 1.09
CA SER A 282 7.18 -6.61 0.51
C SER A 282 6.05 -6.40 1.52
N VAL A 283 4.91 -5.92 1.05
CA VAL A 283 3.65 -5.98 1.81
C VAL A 283 2.61 -6.89 1.15
N ASP A 284 3.02 -7.72 0.18
CA ASP A 284 2.18 -8.80 -0.30
C ASP A 284 1.87 -9.75 0.87
N PRO A 285 0.60 -10.14 1.10
CA PRO A 285 0.20 -10.89 2.29
C PRO A 285 1.00 -12.18 2.57
N GLU A 286 1.53 -12.83 1.53
CA GLU A 286 2.29 -14.08 1.69
C GLU A 286 3.78 -13.86 1.92
N SER A 287 4.28 -12.68 1.56
CA SER A 287 5.68 -12.31 1.71
C SER A 287 5.83 -11.06 2.59
N PHE A 288 4.84 -10.78 3.43
CA PHE A 288 4.79 -9.56 4.22
C PHE A 288 6.02 -9.44 5.10
N GLY A 289 6.75 -8.34 4.96
CA GLY A 289 8.01 -8.10 5.68
C GLY A 289 9.25 -8.76 5.06
N LEU A 290 9.13 -9.45 3.92
CA LEU A 290 10.28 -9.95 3.19
C LEU A 290 11.13 -8.78 2.67
N LEU A 291 12.42 -8.77 3.00
CA LEU A 291 13.36 -7.79 2.48
C LEU A 291 13.56 -8.01 0.97
N LEU A 292 13.21 -6.99 0.19
CA LEU A 292 13.36 -6.98 -1.26
C LEU A 292 14.70 -6.38 -1.68
N THR A 293 15.08 -5.26 -1.07
CA THR A 293 16.34 -4.57 -1.40
C THR A 293 16.82 -3.66 -0.27
N ILE A 294 18.14 -3.41 -0.27
CA ILE A 294 18.80 -2.39 0.52
C ILE A 294 19.38 -1.35 -0.44
N TRP A 295 19.16 -0.08 -0.17
CA TRP A 295 19.56 1.02 -1.04
C TRP A 295 20.24 2.16 -0.30
N LYS A 296 21.01 2.98 -1.02
CA LYS A 296 21.58 4.24 -0.54
C LYS A 296 21.86 5.20 -1.70
N PRO A 297 21.90 6.51 -1.46
CA PRO A 297 22.41 7.47 -2.45
C PRO A 297 23.91 7.26 -2.68
N VAL A 298 24.41 7.76 -3.82
CA VAL A 298 25.83 7.74 -4.19
C VAL A 298 26.69 8.34 -3.08
N GLU A 299 26.30 9.51 -2.60
CA GLU A 299 27.01 10.28 -1.55
C GLU A 299 26.88 9.68 -0.14
N ASN A 300 26.08 8.61 0.01
CA ASN A 300 25.60 8.08 1.29
C ASN A 300 24.75 9.07 2.08
N PHE A 301 23.81 8.54 2.85
CA PHE A 301 23.07 9.33 3.82
C PHE A 301 23.99 9.87 4.91
N GLY A 302 23.69 11.07 5.39
CA GLY A 302 24.18 11.57 6.68
C GLY A 302 23.31 11.00 7.80
N GLU A 303 22.21 11.70 8.11
CA GLU A 303 21.20 11.25 9.06
C GLU A 303 19.79 11.40 8.47
N PRO A 304 19.26 10.35 7.81
CA PRO A 304 17.94 10.38 7.22
C PRO A 304 16.90 10.30 8.34
N HIS A 305 15.91 11.18 8.27
CA HIS A 305 14.91 11.34 9.31
C HIS A 305 13.51 11.03 8.82
N ASP A 306 13.22 11.34 7.55
CA ASP A 306 11.93 11.02 6.95
C ASP A 306 12.07 10.44 5.54
N VAL A 307 11.10 9.65 5.10
CA VAL A 307 11.01 9.08 3.76
C VAL A 307 9.58 9.14 3.26
N VAL A 308 9.39 9.53 1.99
CA VAL A 308 8.09 9.48 1.34
C VAL A 308 8.21 8.95 -0.08
N VAL A 309 7.18 8.24 -0.54
CA VAL A 309 7.11 7.72 -1.90
C VAL A 309 6.05 8.47 -2.68
N ASN A 310 6.41 8.92 -3.87
CA ASN A 310 5.44 9.41 -4.82
C ASN A 310 4.87 8.23 -5.62
N ILE A 311 3.68 7.80 -5.23
CA ILE A 311 3.00 6.61 -5.77
C ILE A 311 2.75 6.66 -7.29
N ASN A 312 2.77 7.85 -7.90
CA ASN A 312 2.54 8.01 -9.34
C ASN A 312 3.84 8.01 -10.17
N SER A 313 4.98 8.38 -9.57
CA SER A 313 6.26 8.51 -10.28
C SER A 313 7.33 7.51 -9.81
N LEU A 314 7.04 6.66 -8.82
CA LEU A 314 7.98 5.74 -8.18
C LEU A 314 9.22 6.42 -7.58
N GLN A 315 9.16 7.73 -7.37
CA GLN A 315 10.24 8.50 -6.77
C GLN A 315 10.20 8.35 -5.25
N VAL A 316 11.36 8.10 -4.66
CA VAL A 316 11.53 8.07 -3.20
C VAL A 316 12.28 9.34 -2.80
N PHE A 317 11.71 10.09 -1.87
CA PHE A 317 12.33 11.28 -1.30
C PHE A 317 12.72 10.98 0.13
N VAL A 318 13.93 11.37 0.52
CA VAL A 318 14.45 11.22 1.88
C VAL A 318 14.87 12.59 2.39
N GLY A 319 14.34 12.95 3.57
CA GLY A 319 14.68 14.17 4.30
C GLY A 319 15.75 13.88 5.34
N GLU A 320 16.76 14.73 5.42
CA GLU A 320 17.90 14.55 6.32
C GLU A 320 17.99 15.70 7.34
N ILE A 321 18.24 15.35 8.61
CA ILE A 321 18.43 16.33 9.69
C ILE A 321 19.90 16.71 9.89
N ARG A 322 20.83 15.90 9.36
CA ARG A 322 22.27 16.17 9.30
C ARG A 322 22.83 15.59 8.00
N PRO A 323 22.58 16.24 6.85
CA PRO A 323 23.05 15.73 5.56
C PRO A 323 24.57 15.82 5.41
N ASN A 324 25.15 14.91 4.62
CA ASN A 324 26.56 15.03 4.21
C ASN A 324 26.77 16.16 3.18
N GLN A 325 25.73 16.45 2.37
CA GLN A 325 25.76 17.50 1.34
C GLN A 325 24.42 18.24 1.24
N ASN A 326 23.33 17.54 0.89
CA ASN A 326 22.00 18.14 0.66
C ASN A 326 20.97 17.54 1.62
N PRO A 327 20.13 18.36 2.30
CA PRO A 327 19.09 17.87 3.21
C PRO A 327 17.95 17.11 2.51
N LEU A 328 17.86 17.15 1.17
CA LEU A 328 16.90 16.39 0.38
C LEU A 328 17.62 15.47 -0.60
N SER A 329 17.49 14.17 -0.36
CA SER A 329 17.94 13.13 -1.27
C SER A 329 16.74 12.66 -2.10
N LEU A 330 16.74 12.97 -3.40
CA LEU A 330 15.82 12.36 -4.37
C LEU A 330 16.50 11.12 -4.94
N LEU A 331 15.81 9.99 -4.80
CA LEU A 331 16.20 8.75 -5.42
C LEU A 331 15.15 8.44 -6.46
N SER A 332 15.47 8.81 -7.70
CA SER A 332 14.70 8.42 -8.86
C SER A 332 14.97 6.95 -9.10
N ASN A 333 13.93 6.13 -8.94
CA ASN A 333 14.01 4.74 -9.35
C ASN A 333 13.93 4.76 -10.88
N SER A 334 15.08 4.89 -11.56
CA SER A 334 15.16 4.80 -13.02
C SER A 334 14.87 3.36 -13.45
N ASP A 335 13.60 3.00 -13.40
CA ASP A 335 12.79 2.20 -14.32
C ASP A 335 13.36 0.98 -15.06
N SER A 336 14.45 0.37 -14.59
CA SER A 336 14.95 -0.93 -15.10
C SER A 336 15.46 -1.88 -14.01
N GLN A 337 16.03 -1.41 -12.89
CA GLN A 337 16.67 -2.32 -11.93
C GLN A 337 15.76 -2.88 -10.82
N ILE A 338 14.63 -2.23 -10.53
CA ILE A 338 13.62 -2.75 -9.59
C ILE A 338 12.40 -3.37 -10.32
N LYS A 339 12.31 -3.22 -11.65
CA LYS A 339 11.29 -3.93 -12.46
C LYS A 339 11.47 -5.45 -12.44
N ASP A 340 12.69 -5.92 -12.18
CA ASP A 340 13.01 -7.36 -12.05
C ASP A 340 12.72 -7.93 -10.65
N VAL A 341 12.39 -7.08 -9.67
CA VAL A 341 11.84 -7.54 -8.38
C VAL A 341 10.35 -7.83 -8.58
N GLN A 342 10.13 -8.97 -9.24
CA GLN A 342 8.88 -9.63 -9.55
C GLN A 342 7.76 -8.70 -10.02
N LYS A 343 7.57 -8.63 -11.35
CA LYS A 343 6.20 -8.72 -11.89
C LYS A 343 5.58 -9.97 -11.27
N VAL A 344 4.91 -9.80 -10.13
CA VAL A 344 4.01 -10.80 -9.57
C VAL A 344 3.03 -11.08 -10.68
N ASN A 345 3.25 -12.23 -11.32
CA ASN A 345 2.45 -12.69 -12.43
C ASN A 345 0.98 -12.61 -11.96
N PRO A 346 0.04 -11.99 -12.70
CA PRO A 346 -1.38 -12.01 -12.32
C PRO A 346 -1.90 -13.44 -12.05
N TYR A 347 -1.28 -14.46 -12.67
CA TYR A 347 -1.54 -15.87 -12.38
C TYR A 347 -1.07 -16.33 -10.99
N SER A 348 -0.05 -15.71 -10.39
CA SER A 348 0.37 -16.01 -9.02
C SER A 348 -0.63 -15.48 -7.99
N LYS A 349 -1.21 -14.28 -8.18
CA LYS A 349 -2.33 -13.79 -7.33
C LYS A 349 -3.54 -14.73 -7.42
N LEU A 350 -3.80 -15.32 -8.59
CA LEU A 350 -4.82 -16.36 -8.79
C LEU A 350 -4.47 -17.66 -8.03
N VAL A 351 -3.27 -18.22 -8.22
CA VAL A 351 -2.82 -19.47 -7.54
C VAL A 351 -2.86 -19.34 -6.01
N LYS A 352 -2.57 -18.15 -5.48
CA LYS A 352 -2.59 -17.81 -4.05
C LYS A 352 -4.02 -17.67 -3.49
N LEU A 353 -4.95 -17.14 -4.29
CA LEU A 353 -6.38 -17.11 -4.01
C LEU A 353 -6.92 -18.53 -3.77
N PHE A 354 -6.53 -19.49 -4.62
CA PHE A 354 -6.89 -20.90 -4.47
C PHE A 354 -6.36 -21.50 -3.15
N ALA A 355 -5.15 -21.14 -2.71
CA ALA A 355 -4.60 -21.58 -1.43
C ALA A 355 -5.36 -21.01 -0.22
N ALA A 356 -5.73 -19.72 -0.24
CA ALA A 356 -6.45 -19.05 0.85
C ALA A 356 -7.89 -19.55 1.05
N THR A 357 -8.57 -20.00 -0.02
CA THR A 357 -9.93 -20.56 0.07
C THR A 357 -10.02 -21.89 0.83
N SER A 358 -8.88 -22.53 1.13
CA SER A 358 -8.85 -23.79 1.89
C SER A 358 -8.87 -23.57 3.42
N ALA A 359 -8.67 -22.33 3.91
CA ALA A 359 -8.38 -22.07 5.32
C ALA A 359 -9.20 -20.95 6.00
N GLN A 360 -10.12 -20.26 5.33
CA GLN A 360 -10.85 -19.09 5.87
C GLN A 360 -12.38 -19.17 5.75
N SER A 361 -13.09 -18.41 6.62
CA SER A 361 -14.56 -18.29 6.61
C SER A 361 -15.08 -17.48 5.42
N GLU A 362 -16.27 -17.83 4.92
CA GLU A 362 -16.84 -17.29 3.67
C GLU A 362 -16.95 -15.75 3.62
N GLY A 363 -17.21 -15.10 4.76
CA GLY A 363 -17.28 -13.63 4.86
C GLY A 363 -15.94 -12.93 4.57
N LYS A 364 -14.81 -13.51 5.03
CA LYS A 364 -13.47 -12.95 4.79
C LYS A 364 -13.07 -13.07 3.31
N ILE A 365 -13.52 -14.14 2.65
CA ILE A 365 -13.26 -14.36 1.23
C ILE A 365 -14.00 -13.33 0.38
N ILE A 366 -15.26 -13.04 0.68
CA ILE A 366 -16.04 -12.01 -0.06
C ILE A 366 -15.41 -10.63 0.09
N GLN A 367 -14.92 -10.29 1.27
CA GLN A 367 -14.25 -9.00 1.52
C GLN A 367 -12.91 -8.91 0.79
N TYR A 368 -12.11 -9.98 0.81
CA TYR A 368 -10.86 -10.06 0.05
C TYR A 368 -11.09 -9.95 -1.46
N MET A 369 -12.12 -10.64 -1.98
CA MET A 369 -12.52 -10.53 -3.38
C MET A 369 -12.91 -9.10 -3.74
N LYS A 370 -13.77 -8.45 -2.95
CA LYS A 370 -14.17 -7.05 -3.18
C LYS A 370 -12.97 -6.10 -3.20
N ARG A 371 -11.98 -6.30 -2.31
CA ARG A 371 -10.72 -5.51 -2.24
C ARG A 371 -9.76 -5.77 -3.41
N MET A 372 -9.68 -7.02 -3.89
CA MET A 372 -8.92 -7.34 -5.11
C MET A 372 -9.56 -6.69 -6.34
N PHE A 373 -10.91 -6.62 -6.40
CA PHE A 373 -11.60 -5.99 -7.52
C PHE A 373 -11.44 -4.47 -7.56
N THR A 374 -11.19 -3.79 -6.45
CA THR A 374 -10.91 -2.35 -6.45
C THR A 374 -9.49 -2.02 -6.89
N SER A 375 -8.50 -2.89 -6.62
CA SER A 375 -7.10 -2.69 -7.02
C SER A 375 -6.79 -3.08 -8.47
N VAL A 376 -7.57 -3.97 -9.07
CA VAL A 376 -7.46 -4.31 -10.49
C VAL A 376 -8.14 -3.23 -11.33
N THR A 377 -7.39 -2.52 -12.18
CA THR A 377 -7.95 -1.46 -13.05
C THR A 377 -8.55 -2.02 -14.35
N SER A 378 -8.04 -3.16 -14.82
CA SER A 378 -8.49 -3.80 -16.06
C SER A 378 -9.79 -4.59 -15.85
N GLY A 379 -10.87 -4.19 -16.54
CA GLY A 379 -12.14 -4.94 -16.57
C GLY A 379 -11.97 -6.38 -17.06
N HIS A 380 -11.04 -6.62 -17.99
CA HIS A 380 -10.75 -7.95 -18.53
C HIS A 380 -10.16 -8.90 -17.48
N THR A 381 -9.19 -8.39 -16.70
CA THR A 381 -8.55 -9.16 -15.63
C THR A 381 -9.54 -9.52 -14.52
N LYS A 382 -10.50 -8.63 -14.22
CA LYS A 382 -11.58 -8.92 -13.27
C LYS A 382 -12.47 -10.09 -13.73
N ILE A 383 -12.82 -10.14 -15.02
CA ILE A 383 -13.65 -11.24 -15.56
C ILE A 383 -12.92 -12.57 -15.48
N ILE A 384 -11.64 -12.63 -15.84
CA ILE A 384 -10.85 -13.85 -15.77
C ILE A 384 -10.82 -14.36 -14.33
N ILE A 385 -10.57 -13.48 -13.36
CA ILE A 385 -10.57 -13.83 -11.93
C ILE A 385 -11.93 -14.36 -11.46
N LEU A 386 -13.03 -13.68 -11.81
CA LEU A 386 -14.38 -14.12 -11.47
C LEU A 386 -14.71 -15.49 -12.07
N SER A 387 -14.29 -15.74 -13.31
CA SER A 387 -14.56 -17.00 -14.03
C SER A 387 -13.84 -18.19 -13.38
N TYR A 388 -12.59 -18.00 -12.95
CA TYR A 388 -11.82 -19.03 -12.23
C TYR A 388 -12.37 -19.30 -10.83
N LEU A 389 -12.80 -18.26 -10.13
CA LEU A 389 -13.45 -18.37 -8.82
C LEU A 389 -14.79 -19.11 -8.90
N GLU A 390 -15.62 -18.75 -9.89
CA GLU A 390 -16.89 -19.42 -10.16
C GLU A 390 -16.67 -20.92 -10.40
N ALA A 391 -15.70 -21.29 -11.24
CA ALA A 391 -15.34 -22.69 -11.49
C ALA A 391 -14.92 -23.42 -10.19
N TRP A 392 -14.17 -22.76 -9.32
CA TRP A 392 -13.68 -23.35 -8.07
C TRP A 392 -14.74 -23.54 -6.99
N TYR A 393 -15.54 -22.50 -6.72
CA TYR A 393 -16.56 -22.55 -5.68
C TYR A 393 -17.66 -23.54 -6.04
N THR A 394 -17.95 -23.67 -7.33
CA THR A 394 -18.93 -24.64 -7.82
C THR A 394 -18.40 -26.08 -7.79
N THR A 395 -17.11 -26.30 -8.10
CA THR A 395 -16.48 -27.63 -7.95
C THR A 395 -16.21 -28.02 -6.50
N SER A 396 -16.15 -27.06 -5.57
CA SER A 396 -15.98 -27.28 -4.13
C SER A 396 -17.29 -27.45 -3.36
N GLY A 397 -18.45 -27.36 -4.03
CA GLY A 397 -19.77 -27.51 -3.39
C GLY A 397 -20.17 -26.40 -2.41
N ARG A 398 -19.69 -25.17 -2.61
CA ARG A 398 -19.96 -24.01 -1.72
C ARG A 398 -20.96 -23.03 -2.34
N ASP A 399 -21.86 -22.48 -1.53
CA ASP A 399 -23.02 -21.65 -1.96
C ASP A 399 -22.66 -20.25 -2.53
N LEU A 400 -21.36 -19.91 -2.63
CA LEU A 400 -20.91 -18.60 -3.11
C LEU A 400 -20.99 -18.40 -4.63
N ALA A 401 -21.18 -19.46 -5.42
CA ALA A 401 -21.16 -19.39 -6.88
C ALA A 401 -22.18 -18.40 -7.46
N GLN A 402 -23.39 -18.38 -6.91
CA GLN A 402 -24.47 -17.48 -7.33
C GLN A 402 -24.09 -15.99 -7.17
N SER A 403 -23.46 -15.64 -6.04
CA SER A 403 -23.03 -14.27 -5.75
C SER A 403 -21.88 -13.80 -6.67
N ILE A 404 -21.01 -14.73 -7.07
CA ILE A 404 -19.90 -14.45 -8.00
C ILE A 404 -20.45 -14.18 -9.42
N VAL A 405 -21.48 -14.92 -9.84
CA VAL A 405 -22.18 -14.72 -11.12
C VAL A 405 -22.83 -13.34 -11.18
N GLU A 406 -23.52 -12.92 -10.13
CA GLU A 406 -24.17 -11.61 -10.06
C GLU A 406 -23.18 -10.43 -10.21
N LEU A 407 -21.96 -10.59 -9.69
CA LEU A 407 -20.87 -9.61 -9.86
C LEU A 407 -20.26 -9.63 -11.26
N ARG A 408 -20.23 -10.79 -11.92
CA ARG A 408 -19.60 -11.00 -13.24
C ARG A 408 -20.45 -10.50 -14.41
N MET A 409 -21.76 -10.73 -14.36
CA MET A 409 -22.65 -10.51 -15.50
C MET A 409 -22.69 -9.06 -16.04
N PRO A 410 -22.71 -8.00 -15.20
CA PRO A 410 -22.71 -6.62 -15.69
C PRO A 410 -21.41 -6.26 -16.43
N LEU A 411 -20.28 -6.78 -15.96
CA LEU A 411 -18.96 -6.53 -16.55
C LEU A 411 -18.80 -7.26 -17.89
N LEU A 412 -19.29 -8.50 -17.96
CA LEU A 412 -19.27 -9.32 -19.16
C LEU A 412 -20.14 -8.70 -20.28
N LYS A 413 -21.34 -8.21 -19.95
CA LYS A 413 -22.20 -7.48 -20.90
C LYS A 413 -21.51 -6.24 -21.47
N LYS A 414 -20.81 -5.48 -20.62
CA LYS A 414 -20.06 -4.29 -21.05
C LYS A 414 -18.96 -4.65 -22.05
N ILE A 415 -18.17 -5.70 -21.76
CA ILE A 415 -17.09 -6.15 -22.64
C ILE A 415 -17.61 -6.73 -23.97
N LEU A 416 -18.73 -7.48 -23.95
CA LEU A 416 -19.33 -8.02 -25.17
C LEU A 416 -19.99 -6.95 -26.05
N SER A 417 -20.41 -5.82 -25.47
CA SER A 417 -20.96 -4.68 -26.23
C SER A 417 -19.89 -3.86 -26.96
N ASP A 418 -18.64 -3.88 -26.49
CA ASP A 418 -17.50 -3.24 -27.16
C ASP A 418 -17.04 -4.12 -28.34
N LYS A 419 -17.14 -3.60 -29.56
CA LYS A 419 -16.84 -4.33 -30.82
C LYS A 419 -15.34 -4.49 -31.14
N VAL A 420 -14.45 -4.14 -30.21
CA VAL A 420 -13.04 -3.89 -30.53
C VAL A 420 -12.17 -5.14 -30.46
N ASP A 421 -12.63 -6.26 -29.88
CA ASP A 421 -11.74 -7.39 -29.59
C ASP A 421 -12.37 -8.77 -29.89
N GLU A 422 -12.24 -9.24 -31.13
CA GLU A 422 -12.76 -10.55 -31.59
C GLU A 422 -11.98 -11.74 -30.98
N GLU A 423 -10.67 -11.60 -30.76
CA GLU A 423 -9.83 -12.61 -30.11
C GLU A 423 -10.25 -12.87 -28.66
N LEU A 424 -10.64 -11.80 -27.95
CA LEU A 424 -11.04 -11.88 -26.54
C LEU A 424 -12.41 -12.55 -26.35
N ARG A 425 -13.32 -12.36 -27.31
CA ARG A 425 -14.61 -13.07 -27.36
C ARG A 425 -14.41 -14.57 -27.55
N ALA A 426 -13.45 -14.96 -28.39
CA ALA A 426 -13.10 -16.35 -28.61
C ALA A 426 -12.47 -17.00 -27.36
N ILE A 427 -11.54 -16.32 -26.68
CA ILE A 427 -10.93 -16.81 -25.44
C ILE A 427 -11.98 -17.05 -24.35
N HIS A 428 -12.92 -16.12 -24.17
CA HIS A 428 -14.00 -16.29 -23.18
C HIS A 428 -15.00 -17.40 -23.54
N ALA A 429 -15.32 -17.59 -24.83
CA ALA A 429 -16.15 -18.70 -25.28
C ALA A 429 -15.48 -20.07 -25.04
N ILE A 430 -14.17 -20.16 -25.28
CA ILE A 430 -13.36 -21.36 -25.01
C ILE A 430 -13.29 -21.66 -23.52
N GLN A 431 -13.06 -20.63 -22.70
CA GLN A 431 -12.96 -20.79 -21.26
C GLN A 431 -14.30 -21.26 -20.68
N MET A 432 -15.43 -20.75 -21.18
CA MET A 432 -16.76 -21.24 -20.81
C MET A 432 -17.04 -22.68 -21.25
N TYR A 433 -16.59 -23.08 -22.44
CA TYR A 433 -16.72 -24.45 -22.91
C TYR A 433 -15.91 -25.41 -22.04
N VAL A 434 -14.64 -25.10 -21.75
CA VAL A 434 -13.78 -25.90 -20.87
C VAL A 434 -14.39 -26.00 -19.47
N THR A 435 -14.94 -24.90 -18.96
CA THR A 435 -15.61 -24.89 -17.66
C THR A 435 -16.88 -25.75 -17.70
N GLY A 436 -17.73 -25.63 -18.74
CA GLY A 436 -18.93 -26.44 -18.91
C GLY A 436 -18.67 -27.94 -19.16
N SER A 437 -17.59 -28.28 -19.86
CA SER A 437 -17.17 -29.68 -20.08
C SER A 437 -16.67 -30.35 -18.79
N PHE A 438 -16.03 -29.61 -17.89
CA PHE A 438 -15.64 -30.11 -16.56
C PHE A 438 -16.84 -30.40 -15.64
N TYR A 439 -17.98 -29.73 -15.86
CA TYR A 439 -19.22 -29.96 -15.10
C TYR A 439 -19.90 -31.28 -15.47
N GLN A 440 -19.70 -31.79 -16.69
CA GLN A 440 -20.34 -33.03 -17.15
C GLN A 440 -19.57 -34.30 -16.73
N SER A 441 -18.28 -34.18 -16.39
CA SER A 441 -17.44 -35.35 -16.07
C SER A 441 -17.50 -35.82 -14.61
N ASN A 442 -17.93 -34.97 -13.66
CA ASN A 442 -17.94 -35.29 -12.23
C ASN A 442 -19.34 -35.07 -11.62
N HIS A 443 -20.12 -36.15 -11.53
CA HIS A 443 -21.34 -36.36 -10.74
C HIS A 443 -22.28 -35.18 -10.41
N VAL A 444 -23.48 -35.23 -11.00
CA VAL A 444 -24.82 -34.78 -10.51
C VAL A 444 -24.82 -33.69 -9.43
N PHE A 445 -24.80 -32.43 -9.85
CA PHE A 445 -25.28 -31.31 -9.04
C PHE A 445 -26.60 -30.78 -9.62
N HIS A 446 -27.69 -30.85 -8.83
CA HIS A 446 -29.01 -30.35 -9.19
C HIS A 446 -29.16 -28.80 -9.08
N GLY A 447 -28.06 -28.05 -9.09
CA GLY A 447 -28.04 -26.67 -8.58
C GLY A 447 -27.93 -25.52 -9.57
N CYS A 448 -27.44 -25.68 -10.80
CA CYS A 448 -27.23 -24.51 -11.68
C CYS A 448 -27.31 -24.68 -13.21
N PRO A 449 -28.24 -25.48 -13.79
CA PRO A 449 -28.43 -25.52 -15.24
C PRO A 449 -28.83 -24.15 -15.85
N HIS A 450 -29.52 -23.30 -15.10
CA HIS A 450 -30.00 -22.00 -15.59
C HIS A 450 -28.90 -20.95 -15.85
N VAL A 451 -27.76 -21.01 -15.17
CA VAL A 451 -26.67 -20.03 -15.37
C VAL A 451 -25.90 -20.34 -16.65
N SER A 452 -25.70 -21.62 -16.97
CA SER A 452 -25.12 -22.05 -18.24
C SER A 452 -26.01 -21.71 -19.44
N ASP A 453 -27.33 -21.86 -19.32
CA ASP A 453 -28.32 -21.49 -20.35
C ASP A 453 -28.27 -19.99 -20.67
N LEU A 454 -28.28 -19.14 -19.64
CA LEU A 454 -28.32 -17.69 -19.82
C LEU A 454 -27.04 -17.16 -20.48
N LEU A 455 -25.89 -17.74 -20.15
CA LEU A 455 -24.61 -17.38 -20.73
C LEU A 455 -24.48 -17.87 -22.18
N PHE A 456 -24.80 -19.13 -22.47
CA PHE A 456 -24.77 -19.67 -23.84
C PHE A 456 -25.68 -18.89 -24.80
N GLN A 457 -26.89 -18.54 -24.35
CA GLN A 457 -27.81 -17.68 -25.09
C GLN A 457 -27.19 -16.30 -25.36
N MET A 458 -26.59 -15.66 -24.35
CA MET A 458 -25.96 -14.34 -24.49
C MET A 458 -24.79 -14.35 -25.49
N PHE A 459 -23.96 -15.40 -25.51
CA PHE A 459 -22.88 -15.53 -26.49
C PHE A 459 -23.37 -15.81 -27.92
N TYR A 460 -24.46 -16.58 -28.07
CA TYR A 460 -25.13 -16.75 -29.36
C TYR A 460 -25.71 -15.43 -29.87
N ASP A 461 -26.41 -14.67 -29.02
CA ASP A 461 -27.01 -13.38 -29.38
C ASP A 461 -25.98 -12.33 -29.80
N HIS A 462 -24.74 -12.43 -29.29
CA HIS A 462 -23.62 -11.58 -29.66
C HIS A 462 -22.73 -12.14 -30.80
N GLY A 463 -23.15 -13.24 -31.45
CA GLY A 463 -22.50 -13.80 -32.63
C GLY A 463 -21.20 -14.56 -32.36
N CYS A 464 -20.90 -14.87 -31.10
CA CYS A 464 -19.67 -15.56 -30.68
C CYS A 464 -19.74 -17.08 -30.91
N ILE A 465 -20.93 -17.65 -31.07
CA ILE A 465 -21.16 -19.09 -31.24
C ILE A 465 -22.00 -19.32 -32.50
N ARG A 466 -21.59 -20.26 -33.37
CA ARG A 466 -22.37 -20.63 -34.56
C ARG A 466 -23.66 -21.32 -34.15
N ARG A 467 -24.71 -21.09 -34.95
CA ARG A 467 -26.05 -21.66 -34.74
C ARG A 467 -26.02 -23.18 -34.61
N GLU A 468 -25.16 -23.89 -35.35
CA GLU A 468 -25.09 -25.36 -35.24
C GLU A 468 -24.59 -25.81 -33.86
N VAL A 469 -23.60 -25.12 -33.28
CA VAL A 469 -23.05 -25.42 -31.95
C VAL A 469 -24.06 -25.09 -30.86
N PHE A 470 -24.74 -23.96 -30.99
CA PHE A 470 -25.80 -23.56 -30.06
C PHE A 470 -26.99 -24.53 -30.06
N LEU A 471 -27.42 -24.97 -31.25
CA LEU A 471 -28.50 -25.96 -31.39
C LEU A 471 -28.07 -27.34 -30.87
N HIS A 472 -26.84 -27.76 -31.13
CA HIS A 472 -26.31 -29.04 -30.63
C HIS A 472 -26.24 -29.07 -29.10
N TRP A 473 -25.86 -27.96 -28.47
CA TRP A 473 -25.86 -27.82 -27.01
C TRP A 473 -27.27 -27.80 -26.41
N ARG A 474 -28.20 -27.06 -27.03
CA ARG A 474 -29.60 -26.93 -26.58
C ARG A 474 -30.42 -28.22 -26.75
N ASP A 475 -30.18 -28.96 -27.83
CA ASP A 475 -31.01 -30.09 -28.25
C ASP A 475 -30.39 -31.47 -27.90
N HIS A 476 -29.29 -31.51 -27.12
CA HIS A 476 -28.62 -32.76 -26.76
C HIS A 476 -29.45 -33.60 -25.74
N PRO A 477 -29.80 -34.87 -26.04
CA PRO A 477 -30.76 -35.62 -25.22
C PRO A 477 -30.26 -36.08 -23.84
N ASN A 478 -28.95 -35.97 -23.58
CA ASN A 478 -28.32 -36.25 -22.30
C ASN A 478 -27.26 -35.18 -22.07
N GLN A 479 -27.46 -34.30 -21.09
CA GLN A 479 -26.48 -33.30 -20.67
C GLN A 479 -25.23 -33.91 -19.99
N ASN A 480 -24.92 -35.19 -20.19
CA ASN A 480 -23.86 -35.95 -19.50
C ASN A 480 -22.93 -36.76 -20.44
N GLU A 481 -23.09 -36.70 -21.77
CA GLU A 481 -22.13 -37.32 -22.69
C GLU A 481 -21.51 -36.26 -23.60
N LEU A 482 -20.18 -36.15 -23.53
CA LEU A 482 -19.38 -35.20 -24.30
C LEU A 482 -19.38 -35.60 -25.80
N PRO A 483 -19.37 -34.64 -26.74
CA PRO A 483 -19.04 -34.94 -28.13
C PRO A 483 -17.62 -35.48 -28.23
N GLU A 484 -17.34 -36.37 -29.19
CA GLU A 484 -16.01 -36.94 -29.38
C GLU A 484 -14.95 -35.84 -29.44
N HIS A 485 -13.96 -35.95 -28.55
CA HIS A 485 -12.88 -34.96 -28.34
C HIS A 485 -12.10 -34.65 -29.63
N SER A 486 -12.13 -35.55 -30.62
CA SER A 486 -11.56 -35.39 -31.96
C SER A 486 -12.29 -34.32 -32.79
N LEU A 487 -13.63 -34.37 -32.83
CA LEU A 487 -14.46 -33.48 -33.65
C LEU A 487 -14.41 -32.03 -33.14
N VAL A 488 -14.34 -31.87 -31.83
CA VAL A 488 -14.28 -30.55 -31.16
C VAL A 488 -12.92 -29.88 -31.36
N VAL A 489 -11.83 -30.65 -31.25
CA VAL A 489 -10.48 -30.14 -31.51
C VAL A 489 -10.33 -29.73 -32.98
N GLU A 490 -10.94 -30.47 -33.90
CA GLU A 490 -10.88 -30.18 -35.34
C GLU A 490 -11.68 -28.92 -35.71
N ASN A 491 -12.88 -28.75 -35.14
CA ASN A 491 -13.70 -27.54 -35.32
C ASN A 491 -13.08 -26.31 -34.67
N THR A 492 -12.44 -26.47 -33.50
CA THR A 492 -11.71 -25.40 -32.82
C THR A 492 -10.50 -24.97 -33.66
N LYS A 493 -9.71 -25.92 -34.18
CA LYS A 493 -8.60 -25.63 -35.11
C LYS A 493 -9.05 -24.92 -36.39
N GLN A 494 -10.18 -25.33 -36.98
CA GLN A 494 -10.74 -24.64 -38.15
C GLN A 494 -11.20 -23.21 -37.84
N PHE A 495 -11.78 -22.98 -36.67
CA PHE A 495 -12.15 -21.62 -36.23
C PHE A 495 -10.92 -20.71 -36.13
N PHE A 496 -9.84 -21.17 -35.48
CA PHE A 496 -8.59 -20.42 -35.32
C PHE A 496 -7.87 -20.13 -36.64
N ASN A 497 -7.85 -21.10 -37.57
CA ASN A 497 -7.30 -20.90 -38.91
C ASN A 497 -8.06 -19.83 -39.72
N ASN A 498 -9.34 -19.59 -39.43
CA ASN A 498 -10.16 -18.59 -40.15
C ASN A 498 -10.03 -17.17 -39.57
N ILE A 499 -9.55 -17.01 -38.34
CA ILE A 499 -9.31 -15.72 -37.69
C ILE A 499 -7.82 -15.33 -37.64
N ASN A 500 -6.94 -16.10 -38.31
CA ASN A 500 -5.51 -15.85 -38.44
C ASN A 500 -4.71 -15.84 -37.11
N VAL A 501 -5.17 -16.60 -36.11
CA VAL A 501 -4.49 -16.73 -34.80
C VAL A 501 -3.89 -18.14 -34.69
N ASP A 502 -2.57 -18.21 -34.47
CA ASP A 502 -1.85 -19.49 -34.35
C ASP A 502 -2.14 -20.15 -33.01
N PHE A 503 -2.82 -21.31 -33.06
CA PHE A 503 -3.26 -22.12 -31.92
C PHE A 503 -2.15 -22.54 -30.95
N LYS A 504 -0.88 -22.47 -31.36
CA LYS A 504 0.27 -22.80 -30.50
C LYS A 504 0.78 -21.62 -29.66
N GLN A 505 0.39 -20.39 -29.95
CA GLN A 505 0.85 -19.19 -29.25
C GLN A 505 -0.13 -18.63 -28.21
N SER A 506 -1.42 -18.94 -28.34
CA SER A 506 -2.47 -18.67 -27.35
C SER A 506 -2.51 -19.71 -26.26
#